data_AF-A0A7S1SME9-F1
#
_entry.id   AF-A0A7S1SME9-F1
#
_cell.length_a   1.000
_cell.length_b   1.000
_cell.length_c   1.000
_cell.angle_alpha   90.00
_cell.angle_beta   90.00
_cell.angle_gamma   90.00
#
_symmetry.space_group_name_H-M   'P 1'
#
loop_
_entity.id
_entity.type
_entity.pdbx_description
1 polymer ?
#
loop_
_entity_poly.entity_id
_entity_poly.type
_entity_poly.pdbx_seq_one_letter_code
_entity_poly.pdbx_strand_id
1 'polypeptide(L)'
;SGTVTKREGMVDMHGIVKGTVVRGEDLCPAGELRISDCHDVVIYGLTPLKLASIFGCSDATIVLGPVGQFLRIERCERLQLIVATKRVTISTCHDCTLFLGVNRPPCLIGDNRFVQMAPYCTQYDALATHMARVGVSPEDNKW
;
A
#
# COMPACT_ATOMS: atom_id res chain seq x y z
N SER A 1 12.89 10.08 13.72
CA SER A 1 11.83 11.00 14.16
C SER A 1 10.85 11.13 13.00
N GLY A 2 9.71 10.44 13.06
CA GLY A 2 8.67 10.46 12.03
C GLY A 2 7.32 10.74 12.66
N THR A 3 6.35 11.19 11.88
CA THR A 3 5.04 11.61 12.38
C THR A 3 3.94 10.84 11.69
N VAL A 4 2.88 10.54 12.45
CA VAL A 4 1.61 10.07 11.92
C VAL A 4 0.59 11.16 12.22
N THR A 5 0.10 11.83 11.18
CA THR A 5 -0.85 12.95 11.32
C THR A 5 -2.20 12.60 10.70
N LYS A 6 -3.28 13.03 11.34
CA LYS A 6 -4.64 12.94 10.78
C LYS A 6 -5.01 14.33 10.25
N ARG A 7 -5.32 14.46 8.95
CA ARG A 7 -5.75 15.70 8.29
C ARG A 7 -7.05 15.43 7.55
N GLU A 8 -8.13 16.15 7.86
CA GLU A 8 -9.43 16.12 7.14
C GLU A 8 -9.75 14.80 6.41
N GLY A 9 -9.87 13.71 7.16
CA GLY A 9 -10.22 12.38 6.63
C GLY A 9 -9.05 11.53 6.12
N MET A 10 -7.90 12.12 5.79
CA MET A 10 -6.68 11.42 5.41
C MET A 10 -5.75 11.18 6.60
N VAL A 11 -5.09 10.02 6.62
CA VAL A 11 -3.94 9.76 7.50
C VAL A 11 -2.66 9.82 6.70
N ASP A 12 -1.68 10.53 7.24
CA ASP A 12 -0.37 10.74 6.65
C ASP A 12 0.71 10.18 7.59
N MET A 13 1.42 9.15 7.12
CA MET A 13 2.58 8.55 7.77
C MET A 13 3.84 9.05 7.06
N HIS A 14 4.56 9.95 7.69
CA HIS A 14 5.64 10.68 7.03
C HIS A 14 6.95 10.64 7.83
N GLY A 15 8.07 10.47 7.13
CA GLY A 15 9.41 10.65 7.73
C GLY A 15 9.78 9.59 8.77
N ILE A 16 9.11 8.44 8.77
CA ILE A 16 9.39 7.37 9.73
C ILE A 16 10.70 6.69 9.29
N VAL A 17 11.64 6.56 10.22
CA VAL A 17 12.94 5.97 9.96
C VAL A 17 13.28 4.96 11.04
N LYS A 18 13.80 3.79 10.67
CA LYS A 18 14.26 2.73 11.61
C LYS A 18 13.17 2.34 12.61
N GLY A 19 12.01 1.95 12.11
CA GLY A 19 10.85 1.75 12.96
C GLY A 19 9.77 0.83 12.39
N THR A 20 8.93 0.33 13.30
CA THR A 20 7.73 -0.43 12.95
C THR A 20 6.49 0.33 13.35
N VAL A 21 5.53 0.48 12.44
CA VAL A 21 4.23 1.09 12.70
C VAL A 21 3.13 0.08 12.42
N VAL A 22 2.30 -0.20 13.42
CA VAL A 22 1.13 -1.07 13.29
C VAL A 22 -0.12 -0.25 13.57
N ARG A 23 -1.08 -0.33 12.66
CA ARG A 23 -2.36 0.38 12.72
C ARG A 23 -3.47 -0.52 12.20
N GLY A 24 -4.55 -0.62 12.98
CA GLY A 24 -5.71 -1.46 12.68
C GLY A 24 -6.84 -0.64 12.07
N GLU A 25 -8.07 -1.02 12.38
CA GLU A 25 -9.28 -0.39 11.83
C GLU A 25 -9.45 1.08 12.22
N ASP A 26 -8.88 1.50 13.35
CA ASP A 26 -8.89 2.87 13.88
C ASP A 26 -7.97 3.85 13.11
N LEU A 27 -7.20 3.31 12.17
CA LEU A 27 -6.23 4.06 11.37
C LEU A 27 -6.92 5.23 10.65
N CYS A 28 -7.82 4.93 9.72
CA CYS A 28 -8.33 5.91 8.77
C CYS A 28 -9.84 5.76 8.53
N PRO A 29 -10.68 6.49 9.29
CA PRO A 29 -12.13 6.44 9.11
C PRO A 29 -12.62 6.85 7.72
N ALA A 30 -11.94 7.80 7.04
CA ALA A 30 -12.36 8.20 5.69
C ALA A 30 -11.81 7.28 4.58
N GLY A 31 -10.82 6.44 4.90
CA GLY A 31 -10.22 5.45 4.00
C GLY A 31 -9.10 6.01 3.10
N GLU A 32 -8.49 7.14 3.43
CA GLU A 32 -7.39 7.72 2.64
C GLU A 32 -6.07 7.66 3.41
N LEU A 33 -5.08 6.94 2.88
CA LEU A 33 -3.77 6.76 3.50
C LEU A 33 -2.65 7.27 2.60
N ARG A 34 -1.76 8.08 3.16
CA ARG A 34 -0.50 8.48 2.55
C ARG A 34 0.66 7.97 3.39
N ILE A 35 1.63 7.36 2.74
CA ILE A 35 2.91 6.98 3.33
C ILE A 35 3.98 7.67 2.48
N SER A 36 4.77 8.56 3.09
CA SER A 36 5.79 9.30 2.36
C SER A 36 7.11 9.44 3.09
N ASP A 37 8.21 9.37 2.34
CA ASP A 37 9.57 9.66 2.83
C ASP A 37 9.93 8.81 4.07
N CYS A 38 9.51 7.54 4.07
CA CYS A 38 9.78 6.58 5.13
C CYS A 38 10.92 5.62 4.70
N HIS A 39 11.89 5.38 5.58
CA HIS A 39 13.13 4.67 5.25
C HIS A 39 13.55 3.65 6.31
N ASP A 40 13.92 2.42 5.93
CA ASP A 40 14.28 1.36 6.89
C ASP A 40 13.12 1.10 7.87
N VAL A 41 11.94 0.78 7.31
CA VAL A 41 10.69 0.68 8.06
C VAL A 41 9.88 -0.57 7.75
N VAL A 42 9.04 -0.94 8.71
CA VAL A 42 7.95 -1.89 8.51
C VAL A 42 6.63 -1.23 8.87
N ILE A 43 5.68 -1.17 7.94
CA ILE A 43 4.38 -0.51 8.16
C ILE A 43 3.24 -1.50 7.89
N TYR A 44 2.38 -1.68 8.88
CA TYR A 44 1.12 -2.42 8.78
C TYR A 44 -0.06 -1.46 8.92
N GLY A 45 -0.84 -1.31 7.85
CA GLY A 45 -2.09 -0.55 7.82
C GLY A 45 -3.27 -1.46 7.48
N LEU A 46 -3.73 -2.24 8.45
CA LEU A 46 -4.69 -3.33 8.25
C LEU A 46 -6.15 -2.83 8.37
N THR A 47 -6.51 -1.86 7.54
CA THR A 47 -7.86 -1.30 7.45
C THR A 47 -8.32 -1.22 6.00
N PRO A 48 -9.64 -1.21 5.72
CA PRO A 48 -10.15 -0.99 4.37
C PRO A 48 -9.94 0.46 3.94
N LEU A 49 -9.26 0.63 2.82
CA LEU A 49 -8.90 1.92 2.26
C LEU A 49 -9.69 2.16 0.97
N LYS A 50 -10.10 3.40 0.74
CA LYS A 50 -10.58 3.88 -0.56
C LYS A 50 -9.38 4.20 -1.45
N LEU A 51 -8.46 5.00 -0.94
CA LEU A 51 -7.28 5.50 -1.64
C LEU A 51 -6.02 5.29 -0.80
N ALA A 52 -4.93 4.90 -1.46
CA ALA A 52 -3.63 4.80 -0.82
C ALA A 52 -2.53 5.36 -1.73
N SER A 53 -1.53 6.00 -1.13
CA SER A 53 -0.34 6.47 -1.83
C SER A 53 0.92 6.15 -1.03
N ILE A 54 1.94 5.66 -1.74
CA ILE A 54 3.27 5.38 -1.20
C ILE A 54 4.26 6.14 -2.07
N PHE A 55 5.00 7.07 -1.45
CA PHE A 55 5.88 7.99 -2.17
C PHE A 55 7.24 8.08 -1.50
N GLY A 56 8.34 8.02 -2.26
CA GLY A 56 9.67 8.34 -1.73
C GLY A 56 10.17 7.40 -0.63
N CYS A 57 9.57 6.21 -0.49
CA CYS A 57 9.96 5.28 0.57
C CYS A 57 11.12 4.38 0.10
N SER A 58 12.05 4.08 1.01
CA SER A 58 13.15 3.14 0.70
C SER A 58 13.38 2.11 1.79
N ASP A 59 13.92 0.94 1.42
CA ASP A 59 14.24 -0.12 2.40
C ASP A 59 13.04 -0.44 3.30
N ALA A 60 11.86 -0.54 2.68
CA ALA A 60 10.58 -0.55 3.40
C ALA A 60 9.80 -1.83 3.10
N THR A 61 9.19 -2.40 4.14
CA THR A 61 8.16 -3.43 4.00
C THR A 61 6.82 -2.84 4.40
N ILE A 62 5.87 -2.77 3.48
CA ILE A 62 4.57 -2.17 3.70
C ILE A 62 3.48 -3.22 3.44
N VAL A 63 2.63 -3.46 4.42
CA VAL A 63 1.47 -4.35 4.35
C VAL A 63 0.21 -3.51 4.56
N LEU A 64 -0.66 -3.48 3.55
CA LEU A 64 -1.91 -2.72 3.61
C LEU A 64 -3.11 -3.66 3.58
N GLY A 65 -4.18 -3.24 4.24
CA GLY A 65 -5.53 -3.71 3.96
C GLY A 65 -5.96 -3.34 2.52
N PRO A 66 -7.11 -3.85 2.09
CA PRO A 66 -7.53 -3.73 0.70
C PRO A 66 -7.86 -2.29 0.31
N VAL A 67 -7.49 -1.90 -0.91
CA VAL A 67 -7.68 -0.55 -1.47
C VAL A 67 -8.72 -0.56 -2.59
N GLY A 68 -9.87 0.08 -2.36
CA GLY A 68 -11.06 -0.06 -3.20
C GLY A 68 -11.11 0.74 -4.49
N GLN A 69 -10.37 1.86 -4.58
CA GLN A 69 -10.44 2.73 -5.76
C GLN A 69 -9.10 2.79 -6.47
N PHE A 70 -8.05 3.21 -5.79
CA PHE A 70 -6.75 3.44 -6.42
C PHE A 70 -5.60 3.39 -5.42
N LEU A 71 -4.52 2.71 -5.83
CA LEU A 71 -3.23 2.71 -5.17
C LEU A 71 -2.19 3.35 -6.08
N ARG A 72 -1.45 4.35 -5.56
CA ARG A 72 -0.31 4.95 -6.26
C ARG A 72 0.99 4.60 -5.55
N ILE A 73 1.97 4.12 -6.30
CA ILE A 73 3.32 3.84 -5.82
C ILE A 73 4.27 4.65 -6.69
N GLU A 74 5.05 5.54 -6.07
CA GLU A 74 5.92 6.43 -6.83
C GLU A 74 7.26 6.66 -6.12
N ARG A 75 8.35 6.70 -6.90
CA ARG A 75 9.70 7.04 -6.39
C ARG A 75 10.13 6.20 -5.20
N CYS A 76 9.80 4.91 -5.21
CA CYS A 76 10.17 3.97 -4.16
C CYS A 76 11.37 3.11 -4.59
N GLU A 77 12.22 2.75 -3.64
CA GLU A 77 13.43 1.95 -3.87
C GLU A 77 13.55 0.82 -2.83
N ARG A 78 13.83 -0.42 -3.22
CA ARG A 78 13.88 -1.56 -2.27
C ARG A 78 12.60 -1.66 -1.43
N LEU A 79 11.45 -1.43 -2.06
CA LEU A 79 10.13 -1.54 -1.43
C LEU A 79 9.59 -2.95 -1.61
N GLN A 80 9.18 -3.58 -0.50
CA GLN A 80 8.34 -4.76 -0.49
C GLN A 80 6.91 -4.35 -0.11
N LEU A 81 5.96 -4.49 -1.03
CA LEU A 81 4.57 -4.10 -0.80
C LEU A 81 3.65 -5.30 -0.91
N ILE A 82 2.78 -5.49 0.09
CA ILE A 82 1.75 -6.52 0.10
C ILE A 82 0.39 -5.83 0.20
N VAL A 83 -0.44 -5.94 -0.85
CA VAL A 83 -1.73 -5.25 -0.92
C VAL A 83 -2.67 -5.87 -1.95
N ALA A 84 -3.97 -5.91 -1.60
CA ALA A 84 -5.04 -6.17 -2.56
C ALA A 84 -5.68 -4.83 -2.97
N THR A 85 -5.90 -4.59 -4.26
CA THR A 85 -6.47 -3.32 -4.74
C THR A 85 -7.26 -3.48 -6.03
N LYS A 86 -8.22 -2.60 -6.31
CA LYS A 86 -8.87 -2.62 -7.63
C LYS A 86 -7.95 -2.18 -8.75
N ARG A 87 -7.11 -1.18 -8.50
CA ARG A 87 -6.27 -0.51 -9.49
C ARG A 87 -4.98 -0.04 -8.83
N VAL A 88 -3.87 -0.18 -9.55
CA VAL A 88 -2.56 0.29 -9.10
C VAL A 88 -1.82 0.98 -10.23
N THR A 89 -1.16 2.09 -9.89
CA THR A 89 -0.15 2.72 -10.75
C THR A 89 1.19 2.72 -10.06
N ILE A 90 2.22 2.31 -10.79
CA ILE A 90 3.60 2.21 -10.35
C ILE A 90 4.43 3.15 -11.23
N SER A 91 5.16 4.08 -10.61
CA SER A 91 5.97 5.05 -11.34
C SER A 91 7.33 5.26 -10.72
N THR A 92 8.38 5.26 -11.52
CA THR A 92 9.74 5.60 -11.07
C THR A 92 10.17 4.75 -9.87
N CYS A 93 9.87 3.44 -9.89
CA CYS A 93 10.20 2.52 -8.81
C CYS A 93 11.38 1.62 -9.18
N HIS A 94 12.26 1.37 -8.21
CA HIS A 94 13.55 0.70 -8.42
C HIS A 94 13.72 -0.45 -7.42
N ASP A 95 14.05 -1.66 -7.89
CA ASP A 95 14.32 -2.82 -7.02
C ASP A 95 13.16 -3.14 -6.06
N CYS A 96 11.93 -3.11 -6.55
CA CYS A 96 10.73 -3.28 -5.73
C CYS A 96 10.08 -4.65 -5.98
N THR A 97 9.58 -5.28 -4.93
CA THR A 97 8.76 -6.50 -5.03
C THR A 97 7.34 -6.21 -4.57
N LEU A 98 6.37 -6.38 -5.46
CA LEU A 98 4.97 -6.05 -5.23
C LEU A 98 4.13 -7.33 -5.23
N PHE A 99 3.68 -7.75 -4.04
CA PHE A 99 2.74 -8.85 -3.85
C PHE A 99 1.31 -8.33 -3.97
N LEU A 100 0.73 -8.52 -5.16
CA LEU A 100 -0.47 -7.83 -5.60
C LEU A 100 -1.66 -8.78 -5.75
N GLY A 101 -2.81 -8.34 -5.24
CA GLY A 101 -4.13 -8.92 -5.53
C GLY A 101 -4.95 -7.88 -6.26
N VAL A 102 -4.87 -7.83 -7.60
CA VAL A 102 -5.39 -6.69 -8.39
C VAL A 102 -6.52 -7.06 -9.32
N ASN A 103 -7.64 -6.34 -9.25
CA ASN A 103 -8.81 -6.62 -10.11
C ASN A 103 -8.68 -6.05 -11.53
N ARG A 104 -7.68 -5.20 -11.78
CA ARG A 104 -7.33 -4.63 -13.09
C ARG A 104 -5.81 -4.74 -13.29
N PRO A 105 -5.34 -4.89 -14.55
CA PRO A 105 -3.92 -4.93 -14.85
C PRO A 105 -3.18 -3.70 -14.25
N PRO A 106 -2.03 -3.90 -13.57
CA PRO A 106 -1.18 -2.81 -13.10
C PRO A 106 -0.76 -1.87 -14.23
N CYS A 107 -0.70 -0.58 -13.94
CA CYS A 107 -0.22 0.43 -14.88
C CYS A 107 1.17 0.93 -14.47
N LEU A 108 2.20 0.59 -15.26
CA LEU A 108 3.56 1.07 -15.06
C LEU A 108 3.79 2.32 -15.91
N ILE A 109 4.28 3.39 -15.29
CA ILE A 109 4.52 4.69 -15.94
C ILE A 109 5.96 5.15 -15.64
N GLY A 110 6.61 5.78 -16.62
CA GLY A 110 7.97 6.27 -16.44
C GLY A 110 9.03 5.17 -16.33
N ASP A 111 10.17 5.49 -15.72
CA ASP A 111 11.35 4.62 -15.63
C ASP A 111 11.26 3.70 -14.40
N ASN A 112 10.80 2.46 -14.59
CA ASN A 112 10.77 1.45 -13.54
C ASN A 112 11.86 0.41 -13.81
N ARG A 113 12.65 0.06 -12.79
CA ARG A 113 13.80 -0.86 -12.93
C ARG A 113 13.73 -1.95 -11.88
N PHE A 114 13.92 -3.21 -12.27
CA PHE A 114 13.91 -4.34 -11.35
C PHE A 114 12.64 -4.41 -10.47
N VAL A 115 11.48 -4.04 -11.05
CA VAL A 115 10.19 -4.19 -10.38
C VAL A 115 9.65 -5.58 -10.65
N GLN A 116 9.42 -6.35 -9.60
CA GLN A 116 8.85 -7.68 -9.64
C GLN A 116 7.40 -7.63 -9.13
N MET A 117 6.52 -8.34 -9.81
CA MET A 117 5.14 -8.56 -9.37
C MET A 117 4.99 -10.02 -8.97
N ALA A 118 4.31 -10.26 -7.87
CA ALA A 118 4.11 -11.57 -7.28
C ALA A 118 2.65 -11.74 -6.82
N PRO A 119 2.15 -12.98 -6.67
CA PRO A 119 0.81 -13.21 -6.15
C PRO A 119 0.67 -12.67 -4.73
N TYR A 120 -0.47 -12.06 -4.43
CA TYR A 120 -0.86 -11.72 -3.07
C TYR A 120 -0.78 -12.94 -2.13
N CYS A 121 -0.12 -12.78 -0.98
CA CYS A 121 0.30 -13.90 -0.12
C CYS A 121 -0.04 -13.72 1.36
N THR A 122 -0.95 -12.80 1.71
CA THR A 122 -1.32 -12.57 3.12
C THR A 122 -2.79 -12.85 3.39
N GLN A 123 -3.09 -13.17 4.64
CA GLN A 123 -4.42 -13.43 5.16
C GLN A 123 -4.47 -12.92 6.61
N TYR A 124 -5.57 -12.27 7.00
CA TYR A 124 -5.85 -11.89 8.38
C TYR A 124 -7.37 -11.94 8.63
N ASP A 125 -7.78 -12.06 9.89
CA ASP A 125 -9.16 -12.40 10.27
C ASP A 125 -10.23 -11.51 9.60
N ALA A 126 -10.02 -10.20 9.57
CA ALA A 126 -10.96 -9.23 9.00
C ALA A 126 -10.83 -9.05 7.48
N LEU A 127 -9.90 -9.71 6.79
CA LEU A 127 -9.55 -9.41 5.39
C LEU A 127 -10.73 -9.57 4.43
N ALA A 128 -11.50 -10.66 4.55
CA ALA A 128 -12.65 -10.91 3.68
C ALA A 128 -13.71 -9.80 3.79
N THR A 129 -14.05 -9.41 5.03
CA THR A 129 -14.97 -8.30 5.32
C THR A 129 -14.42 -6.98 4.81
N HIS A 130 -13.11 -6.76 4.98
CA HIS A 130 -12.42 -5.58 4.50
C HIS A 130 -12.47 -5.47 2.96
N MET A 131 -12.20 -6.56 2.24
CA MET A 131 -12.22 -6.62 0.78
C MET A 131 -13.63 -6.34 0.25
N ALA A 132 -14.64 -6.99 0.84
CA ALA A 132 -16.04 -6.78 0.50
C ALA A 132 -16.46 -5.30 0.69
N ARG A 133 -16.05 -4.67 1.80
CA ARG A 133 -16.37 -3.28 2.12
C ARG A 133 -15.87 -2.28 1.08
N VAL A 134 -14.73 -2.56 0.45
CA VAL A 134 -14.13 -1.69 -0.58
C VAL A 134 -14.35 -2.22 -2.01
N GLY A 135 -15.05 -3.35 -2.14
CA GLY A 135 -15.40 -4.01 -3.39
C GLY A 135 -14.22 -4.66 -4.12
N VAL A 136 -13.15 -5.02 -3.43
CA VAL A 136 -12.04 -5.78 -4.01
C VAL A 136 -12.44 -7.25 -4.06
N SER A 137 -12.40 -7.87 -5.24
CA SER A 137 -12.70 -9.30 -5.40
C SER A 137 -11.42 -10.13 -5.20
N PRO A 138 -11.42 -11.18 -4.35
CA PRO A 138 -10.27 -12.07 -4.22
C PRO A 138 -10.10 -13.00 -5.44
N GLU A 139 -11.16 -13.24 -6.22
CA GLU A 139 -11.15 -14.14 -7.37
C GLU A 139 -10.61 -13.48 -8.64
N ASP A 140 -10.81 -12.16 -8.77
CA ASP A 140 -10.34 -11.38 -9.90
C ASP A 140 -8.89 -10.94 -9.69
N ASN A 141 -7.92 -11.77 -10.03
CA ASN A 141 -6.51 -11.42 -9.88
C ASN A 141 -5.79 -11.30 -11.23
N LYS A 142 -5.33 -10.08 -11.56
CA LYS A 142 -4.75 -9.68 -12.86
C LYS A 142 -3.39 -8.99 -12.70
N TRP A 143 -2.60 -9.43 -11.72
CA TRP A 143 -1.26 -8.91 -11.44
C TRP A 143 -0.27 -9.24 -12.56
#